data_AF-K6D8F7-F1
#
_entry.id   AF-K6D8F7-F1
#
_cell.length_a   1.000
_cell.length_b   1.000
_cell.length_c   1.000
_cell.angle_alpha   90.00
_cell.angle_beta   90.00
_cell.angle_gamma   90.00
#
_symmetry.space_group_name_H-M   'P 1'
#
loop_
_entity.id
_entity.type
_entity.pdbx_description
1 polymer ?
#
loop_
_entity_poly.entity_id
_entity_poly.type
_entity_poly.pdbx_seq_one_letter_code
_entity_poly.pdbx_strand_id
1 'polypeptide(L)'
;MKINDELEKDQQIILTIQREIAIVTAVLLLTGQITIIGVFVTPGGFRASLGGPLTGASRIESKTGSQTVNLIIDIIDIVLALLLIGDELRVTGSFIAPGSFTINVGGPIFGVPMPEPNLPTMKNEYRFFQRIVDRHFHVDPNLVEKLTK
;
A
#
# COMPACT_ATOMS: atom_id res chain seq x y z
N MET A 1 -9.07 -19.20 -25.87
CA MET A 1 -8.31 -18.10 -25.23
C MET A 1 -7.38 -18.75 -24.23
N LYS A 2 -6.06 -18.57 -24.35
CA LYS A 2 -5.08 -19.39 -23.61
C LYS A 2 -4.94 -18.84 -22.20
N ILE A 3 -4.77 -19.71 -21.20
CA ILE A 3 -4.63 -19.35 -19.76
C ILE A 3 -3.57 -18.27 -19.52
N ASN A 4 -2.55 -18.18 -20.37
CA ASN A 4 -1.51 -17.16 -20.29
C ASN A 4 -2.04 -15.75 -20.65
N ASP A 5 -2.98 -15.64 -21.58
CA ASP A 5 -3.56 -14.35 -22.00
C ASP A 5 -4.40 -13.71 -20.86
N GLU A 6 -5.07 -14.55 -20.06
CA GLU A 6 -5.83 -14.10 -18.89
C GLU A 6 -4.91 -13.64 -17.75
N LEU A 7 -3.83 -14.38 -17.48
CA LEU A 7 -2.85 -14.02 -16.46
C LEU A 7 -2.14 -12.69 -16.77
N GLU A 8 -1.73 -12.49 -18.02
CA GLU A 8 -1.10 -11.24 -18.46
C GLU A 8 -2.06 -10.05 -18.30
N LYS A 9 -3.33 -10.25 -18.67
CA LYS A 9 -4.38 -9.24 -18.49
C LYS A 9 -4.59 -8.88 -17.02
N ASP A 10 -4.66 -9.88 -16.14
CA ASP A 10 -4.83 -9.65 -14.71
C ASP A 10 -3.63 -8.92 -14.10
N GLN A 11 -2.40 -9.26 -14.52
CA GLN A 11 -1.20 -8.54 -14.09
C GLN A 11 -1.24 -7.07 -14.50
N GLN A 12 -1.65 -6.77 -15.74
CA GLN A 12 -1.78 -5.40 -16.22
C GLN A 12 -2.83 -4.60 -15.42
N ILE A 13 -3.96 -5.23 -15.09
CA ILE A 13 -5.00 -4.61 -14.25
C ILE A 13 -4.44 -4.25 -12.88
N ILE A 14 -3.71 -5.17 -12.23
CA ILE A 14 -3.12 -4.91 -10.91
C ILE A 14 -2.08 -3.77 -10.98
N LEU A 15 -1.22 -3.76 -11.99
CA LEU A 15 -0.26 -2.68 -12.20
C LEU A 15 -0.95 -1.33 -12.38
N THR A 16 -2.07 -1.31 -13.11
CA THR A 16 -2.88 -0.11 -13.31
C THR A 16 -3.47 0.38 -11.99
N ILE A 17 -4.06 -0.50 -11.20
CA ILE A 17 -4.60 -0.18 -9.87
C ILE A 17 -3.50 0.35 -8.95
N GLN A 18 -2.33 -0.30 -8.92
CA GLN A 18 -1.19 0.16 -8.12
C GLN A 18 -0.73 1.56 -8.53
N ARG A 19 -0.73 1.84 -9.83
CA ARG A 19 -0.39 3.15 -10.38
C ARG A 19 -1.43 4.20 -9.98
N GLU A 20 -2.71 3.90 -10.10
CA GLU A 20 -3.79 4.80 -9.68
C GLU A 20 -3.71 5.12 -8.18
N ILE A 21 -3.44 4.11 -7.34
CA ILE A 21 -3.21 4.30 -5.91
C ILE A 21 -2.02 5.25 -5.66
N ALA A 22 -0.91 5.10 -6.40
CA ALA A 22 0.24 6.01 -6.28
C ALA A 22 -0.12 7.45 -6.66
N ILE A 23 -0.89 7.66 -7.72
CA ILE A 23 -1.35 8.98 -8.15
C ILE A 23 -2.30 9.60 -7.11
N VAL A 24 -3.26 8.84 -6.60
CA VAL A 24 -4.15 9.30 -5.52
C VAL A 24 -3.34 9.69 -4.28
N THR A 25 -2.37 8.86 -3.90
CA THR A 25 -1.47 9.14 -2.76
C THR A 25 -0.69 10.44 -2.98
N ALA A 26 -0.19 10.68 -4.19
CA ALA A 26 0.50 11.93 -4.53
C ALA A 26 -0.41 13.15 -4.44
N VAL A 27 -1.66 13.07 -4.93
CA VAL A 27 -2.64 14.15 -4.82
C VAL A 27 -2.96 14.45 -3.35
N LEU A 28 -3.09 13.42 -2.52
CA LEU A 28 -3.34 13.58 -1.09
C LEU A 28 -2.17 14.27 -0.36
N LEU A 29 -0.92 13.98 -0.77
CA LEU A 29 0.26 14.70 -0.27
C LEU A 29 0.25 16.17 -0.67
N LEU A 30 0.02 16.46 -1.96
CA LEU A 30 0.02 17.83 -2.48
C LEU A 30 -1.12 18.69 -1.91
N THR A 31 -2.21 18.07 -1.48
CA THR A 31 -3.35 18.74 -0.83
C THR A 31 -3.25 18.79 0.68
N GLY A 32 -2.19 18.22 1.27
CA GLY A 32 -1.97 18.16 2.72
C GLY A 32 -2.95 17.26 3.49
N GLN A 33 -3.71 16.41 2.79
CA GLN A 33 -4.63 15.45 3.41
C GLN A 33 -3.90 14.29 4.07
N ILE A 34 -2.70 13.98 3.56
CA ILE A 34 -1.69 13.14 4.20
C ILE A 34 -0.34 13.86 4.12
N THR A 35 0.56 13.55 5.03
CA THR A 35 1.93 14.05 5.08
C THR A 35 2.86 12.93 5.54
N ILE A 36 4.16 13.10 5.37
CA ILE A 36 5.13 12.22 6.02
C ILE A 36 4.94 12.23 7.54
N ILE A 37 4.72 11.06 8.13
CA ILE A 37 4.63 10.89 9.58
C ILE A 37 5.85 10.21 10.20
N GLY A 38 6.67 9.57 9.37
CA GLY A 38 7.86 8.85 9.80
C GLY A 38 8.47 8.01 8.70
N VAL A 39 9.53 7.29 9.06
CA VAL A 39 10.26 6.40 8.15
C VAL A 39 10.42 5.04 8.82
N PHE A 40 10.05 3.98 8.11
CA PHE A 40 10.31 2.60 8.53
C PHE A 40 11.60 2.11 7.89
N VAL A 41 12.60 1.81 8.71
CA VAL A 41 13.90 1.30 8.26
C VAL A 41 13.91 -0.22 8.39
N THR A 42 14.33 -0.89 7.33
CA THR A 42 14.49 -2.34 7.26
C THR A 42 15.89 -2.69 6.76
N PRO A 43 16.42 -3.90 7.02
CA PRO A 43 17.64 -4.34 6.37
C PRO A 43 17.48 -4.25 4.83
N GLY A 44 18.37 -3.48 4.19
CA GLY A 44 18.35 -3.24 2.74
C GLY A 44 17.75 -1.91 2.29
N GLY A 45 16.96 -1.22 3.11
CA GLY A 45 16.36 0.05 2.69
C GLY A 45 15.30 0.61 3.65
N PHE A 46 14.62 1.67 3.24
CA PHE A 46 13.57 2.31 4.05
C PHE A 46 12.29 2.58 3.25
N ARG A 47 11.22 2.91 3.98
CA ARG A 47 9.92 3.30 3.42
C ARG A 47 9.42 4.52 4.17
N ALA A 48 8.86 5.49 3.45
CA ALA A 48 8.20 6.62 4.09
C ALA A 48 6.78 6.21 4.49
N SER A 49 6.41 6.49 5.73
CA SER A 49 5.05 6.29 6.24
C SER A 49 4.30 7.60 6.13
N LEU A 50 3.14 7.58 5.49
CA LEU A 50 2.29 8.72 5.23
C LEU A 50 1.00 8.61 6.03
N GLY A 51 0.56 9.70 6.63
CA GLY A 51 -0.69 9.77 7.37
C GLY A 51 -1.16 11.21 7.52
N GLY A 52 -2.41 11.41 7.87
CA GLY A 52 -2.96 12.75 8.07
C GLY A 52 -4.47 12.72 8.32
N PRO A 53 -5.15 13.88 8.22
CA PRO A 53 -6.56 14.00 8.59
C PRO A 53 -7.46 12.97 7.92
N LEU A 54 -7.21 12.65 6.65
CA LEU A 54 -7.99 11.65 5.91
C LEU A 54 -7.82 10.24 6.47
N THR A 55 -6.66 9.94 7.04
CA THR A 55 -6.33 8.62 7.59
C THR A 55 -6.50 8.54 9.11
N GLY A 56 -7.13 9.55 9.73
CA GLY A 56 -7.39 9.59 11.17
C GLY A 56 -6.20 10.05 12.01
N ALA A 57 -5.12 10.54 11.40
CA ALA A 57 -3.98 11.13 12.08
C ALA A 57 -4.01 12.67 11.97
N SER A 58 -3.28 13.36 12.84
CA SER A 58 -3.03 14.79 12.64
C SER A 58 -1.89 15.00 11.64
N ARG A 59 -1.94 16.09 10.88
CA ARG A 59 -0.79 16.52 10.06
C ARG A 59 0.41 16.81 10.97
N ILE A 60 1.60 16.38 10.55
CA ILE A 60 2.85 16.76 11.22
C ILE A 60 3.10 18.26 11.01
N GLU A 61 3.32 18.94 12.12
CA GLU A 61 3.68 20.36 12.15
C GLU A 61 4.75 20.60 13.21
N SER A 62 5.45 21.72 13.08
CA SER A 62 6.46 22.16 14.02
C SER A 62 5.86 22.35 15.41
N LYS A 63 6.44 21.68 16.41
CA LYS A 63 6.06 21.85 17.82
C LYS A 63 6.14 23.31 18.31
N THR A 64 7.05 24.09 17.72
CA THR A 64 7.25 25.51 18.05
C THR A 64 6.45 26.48 17.16
N GLY A 65 5.67 25.97 16.19
CA GLY A 65 4.98 26.80 15.20
C GLY A 65 5.90 27.44 14.15
N SER A 66 7.15 26.99 14.03
CA SER A 66 8.10 27.48 13.02
C SER A 66 7.61 27.23 11.60
N GLN A 67 7.36 28.31 10.86
CA GLN A 67 6.97 28.25 9.44
C GLN A 67 8.06 27.63 8.57
N THR A 68 9.34 27.85 8.92
CA THR A 68 10.46 27.24 8.18
C THR A 68 10.46 25.72 8.29
N VAL A 69 10.15 25.18 9.47
CA VAL A 69 10.07 23.72 9.67
C VAL A 69 8.88 23.15 8.91
N ASN A 70 7.73 23.82 8.96
CA ASN A 70 6.54 23.41 8.19
C ASN A 70 6.82 23.43 6.68
N LEU A 71 7.51 24.46 6.19
CA LEU A 71 7.92 24.54 4.78
C LEU A 71 8.84 23.38 4.37
N ILE A 72 9.75 22.95 5.25
CA ILE A 72 10.60 21.78 4.98
C ILE A 72 9.75 20.49 4.89
N ILE A 73 8.77 20.33 5.78
CA ILE A 73 7.83 19.19 5.72
C ILE A 73 7.07 19.21 4.39
N ASP A 74 6.55 20.37 3.99
CA ASP A 74 5.84 20.53 2.71
C ASP A 74 6.73 20.22 1.50
N ILE A 75 8.01 20.62 1.53
CA ILE A 75 8.98 20.26 0.48
C ILE A 75 9.17 18.74 0.41
N ILE A 76 9.27 18.05 1.56
CA ILE A 76 9.38 16.59 1.59
C ILE A 76 8.14 15.95 0.97
N ASP A 77 6.94 16.43 1.33
CA ASP A 77 5.68 15.93 0.79
C ASP A 77 5.60 16.12 -0.74
N ILE A 78 6.01 17.29 -1.24
CA ILE A 78 6.08 17.58 -2.68
C ILE A 78 7.07 16.64 -3.38
N VAL A 79 8.26 16.43 -2.82
CA VAL A 79 9.26 15.52 -3.40
C VAL A 79 8.73 14.09 -3.46
N LEU A 80 8.10 13.60 -2.39
CA LEU A 80 7.49 12.28 -2.37
C LEU A 80 6.35 12.15 -3.39
N ALA A 81 5.52 13.19 -3.54
CA ALA A 81 4.46 13.21 -4.55
C ALA A 81 5.01 13.16 -5.97
N LEU A 82 6.08 13.92 -6.26
CA LEU A 82 6.74 13.89 -7.57
C LEU A 82 7.35 12.52 -7.88
N LEU A 83 7.95 11.85 -6.89
CA LEU A 83 8.49 10.51 -7.06
C LEU A 83 7.41 9.45 -7.28
N LEU A 84 6.24 9.57 -6.63
CA LEU A 84 5.08 8.72 -6.88
C LEU A 84 4.52 8.93 -8.31
N ILE A 85 4.41 10.18 -8.74
CA ILE A 85 3.98 10.52 -10.11
C ILE A 85 5.04 10.05 -11.13
N GLY A 86 6.33 10.07 -10.78
CA GLY A 86 7.43 9.61 -11.62
C GLY A 86 7.54 8.08 -11.76
N ASP A 87 6.73 7.30 -11.03
CA ASP A 87 6.89 5.83 -10.88
C ASP A 87 8.19 5.40 -10.19
N GLU A 88 8.87 6.31 -9.49
CA GLU A 88 10.08 6.01 -8.72
C GLU A 88 9.75 5.40 -7.35
N LEU A 89 8.55 5.70 -6.83
CA LEU A 89 7.97 5.12 -5.63
C LEU A 89 6.61 4.53 -5.94
N ARG A 90 6.24 3.47 -5.22
CA ARG A 90 4.90 2.91 -5.19
C ARG A 90 4.41 2.76 -3.76
N VAL A 91 3.10 2.61 -3.61
CA VAL A 91 2.51 2.17 -2.35
C VAL A 91 2.88 0.70 -2.15
N THR A 92 3.61 0.44 -1.06
CA THR A 92 4.13 -0.87 -0.68
C THR A 92 3.23 -1.58 0.33
N GLY A 93 2.32 -0.85 0.98
CA GLY A 93 1.34 -1.40 1.90
C GLY A 93 0.71 -0.31 2.76
N SER A 94 -0.16 -0.74 3.67
CA SER A 94 -0.77 0.12 4.69
C SER A 94 -0.61 -0.51 6.07
N PHE A 95 -0.55 0.33 7.09
CA PHE A 95 -0.59 -0.11 8.48
C PHE A 95 -1.87 0.43 9.11
N ILE A 96 -2.64 -0.44 9.77
CA ILE A 96 -3.90 -0.08 10.40
C ILE A 96 -3.71 -0.10 11.92
N ALA A 97 -4.07 0.99 12.57
CA ALA A 97 -4.04 1.15 14.01
C ALA A 97 -5.45 1.54 14.53
N PRO A 98 -5.73 1.44 15.84
CA PRO A 98 -6.97 1.95 16.39
C PRO A 98 -7.14 3.44 16.07
N GLY A 99 -8.20 3.77 15.33
CA GLY A 99 -8.56 5.15 14.97
C GLY A 99 -7.72 5.79 13.85
N SER A 100 -6.75 5.08 13.26
CA SER A 100 -5.98 5.63 12.13
C SER A 100 -5.38 4.55 11.23
N PHE A 101 -4.99 4.93 10.03
CA PHE A 101 -4.12 4.09 9.20
C PHE A 101 -3.03 4.93 8.54
N THR A 102 -2.00 4.26 8.03
CA THR A 102 -0.88 4.89 7.35
C THR A 102 -0.62 4.17 6.03
N ILE A 103 -0.10 4.91 5.06
CA ILE A 103 0.26 4.40 3.74
C ILE A 103 1.78 4.40 3.66
N ASN A 104 2.37 3.25 3.35
CA ASN A 104 3.81 3.13 3.22
C ASN A 104 4.21 3.21 1.75
N VAL A 105 5.08 4.15 1.41
CA VAL A 105 5.63 4.30 0.06
C VAL A 105 7.11 3.92 0.04
N GLY A 106 7.52 3.26 -1.03
CA GLY A 106 8.87 2.78 -1.22
C GLY A 106 9.17 2.45 -2.67
N GLY A 107 10.44 2.31 -2.99
CA GLY A 107 10.93 1.97 -4.31
C GLY A 107 12.46 1.89 -4.33
N PRO A 108 13.07 1.62 -5.50
CA PRO A 108 14.50 1.38 -5.62
C PRO A 108 15.39 2.50 -5.07
N ILE A 109 14.94 3.76 -5.18
CA ILE A 109 15.65 4.92 -4.62
C ILE A 109 15.82 4.81 -3.09
N PHE A 110 14.91 4.12 -2.41
CA PHE A 110 15.00 3.88 -0.96
C PHE A 110 15.63 2.51 -0.62
N GLY A 111 16.22 1.82 -1.59
CA GLY A 111 16.86 0.51 -1.41
C GLY A 111 15.89 -0.67 -1.33
N VAL A 112 14.60 -0.47 -1.61
CA VAL A 112 13.59 -1.54 -1.60
C VAL A 112 13.16 -1.87 -3.03
N PRO A 113 12.97 -3.16 -3.39
CA PRO A 113 12.50 -3.53 -4.72
C PRO A 113 11.09 -3.01 -4.97
N MET A 114 10.74 -2.80 -6.24
CA MET A 114 9.41 -2.38 -6.63
C MET A 114 8.41 -3.53 -6.41
N PRO A 115 7.19 -3.27 -5.87
CA PRO A 115 6.17 -4.31 -5.75
C PRO A 115 5.73 -4.79 -7.14
N GLU A 116 5.78 -6.10 -7.37
CA GLU A 116 5.35 -6.74 -8.61
C GLU A 116 4.21 -7.76 -8.36
N PRO A 117 3.21 -7.86 -9.26
CA PRO A 117 2.14 -8.83 -9.11
C PRO A 117 2.61 -10.29 -9.30
N ASN A 118 2.57 -11.08 -8.23
CA ASN A 118 2.96 -12.49 -8.25
C ASN A 118 1.76 -13.46 -8.41
N LEU A 119 0.97 -13.27 -9.47
CA LEU A 119 -0.28 -14.02 -9.70
C LEU A 119 -0.12 -15.55 -9.86
N PRO A 120 0.87 -16.07 -10.61
CA PRO A 120 1.02 -17.52 -10.78
C PRO A 120 1.27 -18.25 -9.46
N THR A 121 2.08 -17.65 -8.59
CA THR A 121 2.41 -18.19 -7.27
C THR A 121 1.21 -18.11 -6.33
N MET A 122 0.48 -16.98 -6.32
CA MET A 122 -0.74 -16.83 -5.52
C MET A 122 -1.80 -17.89 -5.83
N LYS A 123 -2.01 -18.24 -7.11
CA LYS A 123 -2.99 -19.27 -7.49
C LYS A 123 -2.60 -20.65 -6.94
N ASN A 124 -1.31 -20.96 -6.92
CA ASN A 124 -0.79 -22.20 -6.36
C ASN A 124 -0.90 -22.22 -4.83
N GLU A 125 -0.55 -21.13 -4.17
CA GLU A 125 -0.68 -20.97 -2.71
C GLU A 125 -2.14 -21.05 -2.26
N TYR A 126 -3.06 -20.41 -2.98
CA TYR A 126 -4.49 -20.49 -2.70
C TYR A 126 -5.01 -21.94 -2.76
N ARG A 127 -4.66 -22.68 -3.82
CA ARG A 127 -5.02 -24.10 -3.95
C ARG A 127 -4.42 -24.95 -2.84
N PHE A 128 -3.18 -24.66 -2.44
CA PHE A 128 -2.53 -25.35 -1.34
C PHE A 128 -3.22 -25.08 -0.01
N PHE A 129 -3.57 -23.82 0.26
CA PHE A 129 -4.34 -23.41 1.42
C PHE A 129 -5.70 -24.12 1.47
N GLN A 130 -6.48 -24.07 0.37
CA GLN A 130 -7.76 -24.78 0.27
C GLN A 130 -7.59 -26.26 0.58
N ARG A 131 -6.57 -26.92 0.01
CA ARG A 131 -6.31 -28.34 0.27
C ARG A 131 -6.02 -28.62 1.75
N ILE A 132 -5.30 -27.74 2.45
CA ILE A 132 -5.05 -27.89 3.89
C ILE A 132 -6.36 -27.73 4.67
N VAL A 133 -7.14 -26.70 4.35
CA VAL A 133 -8.42 -26.42 5.01
C VAL A 133 -9.38 -27.58 4.80
N ASP A 134 -9.64 -27.98 3.55
CA ASP A 134 -10.58 -29.06 3.23
C ASP A 134 -10.19 -30.40 3.88
N ARG A 135 -8.88 -30.67 4.01
CA ARG A 135 -8.40 -31.92 4.62
C ARG A 135 -8.54 -31.95 6.14
N HIS A 136 -8.35 -30.81 6.81
CA HIS A 136 -8.27 -30.77 8.29
C HIS A 136 -9.51 -30.15 8.94
N PHE A 137 -10.27 -29.35 8.21
CA PHE A 137 -11.49 -28.71 8.65
C PHE A 137 -12.66 -29.25 7.84
N HIS A 138 -13.34 -30.25 8.39
CA HIS A 138 -14.68 -30.62 7.91
C HIS A 138 -15.64 -29.52 8.35
N VAL A 139 -15.94 -28.59 7.44
CA VAL A 139 -16.97 -27.58 7.68
C VAL A 139 -18.33 -28.24 7.46
N ASP A 140 -19.19 -28.30 8.48
CA ASP A 140 -20.55 -28.84 8.35
C ASP A 140 -21.31 -28.07 7.28
N PRO A 141 -21.73 -28.70 6.17
CA PRO A 141 -22.44 -28.04 5.09
C PRO A 141 -23.71 -27.31 5.57
N ASN A 142 -24.38 -27.85 6.60
CA ASN A 142 -25.59 -27.25 7.17
C ASN A 142 -25.29 -25.94 7.92
N LEU A 143 -24.08 -25.81 8.47
CA LEU A 143 -23.61 -24.59 9.14
C LEU A 143 -23.28 -23.50 8.12
N VAL A 144 -22.64 -23.86 7.01
CA VAL A 144 -22.36 -22.94 5.90
C VAL A 144 -23.66 -22.40 5.33
N GLU A 145 -24.62 -23.27 5.00
CA GLU A 145 -25.90 -22.87 4.41
C GLU A 145 -26.71 -21.92 5.32
N LYS A 146 -26.64 -22.11 6.64
CA LYS A 146 -27.25 -21.20 7.63
C LYS A 146 -26.57 -19.84 7.72
N LEU A 147 -25.27 -19.73 7.43
CA LEU A 147 -24.47 -18.51 7.59
C LEU A 147 -24.36 -17.69 6.30
N THR A 148 -24.55 -18.30 5.12
CA THR A 148 -24.52 -17.61 3.81
C THR A 148 -25.90 -17.25 3.23
N LYS A 149 -26.99 -17.49 3.96
CA LYS A 149 -28.33 -16.95 3.68
C LYS A 149 -28.53 -15.64 4.43
#